data_AF-A0ABD3FR68-F1
#
_entry.id   AF-A0ABD3FR68-F1
#
_cell.length_a   1.000
_cell.length_b   1.000
_cell.length_c   1.000
_cell.angle_alpha   90.00
_cell.angle_beta   90.00
_cell.angle_gamma   90.00
#
_symmetry.space_group_name_H-M   'P 1'
#
loop_
_entity.id
_entity.type
_entity.pdbx_description
1 polymer ?
#
loop_
_entity_poly.entity_id
_entity_poly.type
_entity_poly.pdbx_seq_one_letter_code
_entity_poly.pdbx_strand_id
1 'polypeptide(L)'
;MLRAAVLGAGLPLRQVTARGIASTKLGPRLSNALQPASRSPLLPPAGVHKRLAAEQHVRQKTISVLTADARVAGDVVVLGLISVNAAVFFGWMRAQAPPPRHPAQRVRSFQPSMRTMLTHFTTSTQHLQDGRYYTLLTAMFSQATLGHFGANMIGLYFFGRQMCDVLGHKRFLGLYLVSGALSSAAAVYEQHLSGRMTLNLGASGAVNGITAMSILLFPHGTLLIFGILPIPAWLGGLGFIFKDAYSFSTGKQDGIGHVAHLSGAAVGGAYYYYLRRGGFRGFRRF
;
A
#
# COMPACT_ATOMS: atom_id res chain seq x y z
N MET A 1 -1.99 -12.55 16.33
CA MET A 1 -3.33 -13.12 16.65
C MET A 1 -4.25 -11.92 16.79
N LEU A 2 -5.09 -11.54 15.82
CA LEU A 2 -6.32 -12.20 15.38
C LEU A 2 -6.64 -11.81 13.93
N ARG A 3 -7.19 -12.76 13.18
CA ARG A 3 -7.90 -12.58 11.90
C ARG A 3 -9.39 -12.31 12.18
N ALA A 4 -10.04 -11.75 11.17
CA ALA A 4 -11.48 -11.81 10.84
C ALA A 4 -12.36 -10.62 11.28
N ALA A 5 -12.92 -9.93 10.28
CA ALA A 5 -14.38 -9.88 10.06
C ALA A 5 -14.69 -9.16 8.74
N VAL A 6 -15.04 -9.94 7.70
CA VAL A 6 -15.85 -9.50 6.56
C VAL A 6 -17.08 -10.40 6.59
N LEU A 7 -18.27 -9.81 6.73
CA LEU A 7 -19.62 -10.32 6.43
C LEU A 7 -20.54 -9.10 6.70
N GLY A 8 -21.21 -8.49 5.73
CA GLY A 8 -22.20 -9.12 4.85
C GLY A 8 -23.58 -8.98 5.48
N ALA A 9 -24.14 -7.77 5.49
CA ALA A 9 -25.49 -7.51 6.00
C ALA A 9 -26.54 -7.98 4.98
N GLY A 10 -27.00 -9.22 5.15
CA GLY A 10 -28.21 -9.76 4.53
C GLY A 10 -29.45 -9.42 5.38
N LEU A 11 -30.55 -9.20 4.66
CA LEU A 11 -31.91 -8.82 5.10
C LEU A 11 -32.52 -9.67 6.22
N PRO A 12 -33.57 -9.17 6.93
CA PRO A 12 -34.05 -9.77 8.17
C PRO A 12 -34.95 -11.00 7.94
N LEU A 13 -34.64 -12.11 8.61
CA LEU A 13 -35.51 -13.28 8.67
C LEU A 13 -36.53 -13.15 9.82
N ARG A 14 -37.79 -13.23 9.41
CA ARG A 14 -39.03 -13.23 10.21
C ARG A 14 -39.01 -14.41 11.21
N GLN A 15 -39.17 -14.13 12.50
CA GLN A 15 -39.35 -15.16 13.53
C GLN A 15 -40.73 -15.81 13.37
N VAL A 16 -40.76 -17.14 13.23
CA VAL A 16 -41.95 -17.96 13.44
C VAL A 16 -41.67 -18.85 14.64
N THR A 17 -42.27 -18.50 15.78
CA THR A 17 -42.26 -19.32 16.99
C THR A 17 -43.31 -20.43 16.84
N ALA A 18 -42.86 -21.68 16.94
CA ALA A 18 -43.72 -22.85 17.02
C ALA A 18 -43.48 -23.55 18.35
N ARG A 19 -44.52 -23.66 19.19
CA ARG A 19 -45.04 -24.93 19.77
C ARG A 19 -45.77 -24.72 21.08
N GLY A 20 -46.88 -25.45 21.18
CA GLY A 20 -47.57 -25.78 22.43
C GLY A 20 -48.89 -26.49 22.15
N ILE A 21 -48.88 -27.69 21.55
CA ILE A 21 -50.06 -28.56 21.50
C ILE A 21 -49.72 -29.92 22.14
N ALA A 22 -50.61 -30.30 23.04
CA ALA A 22 -50.54 -31.38 24.00
C ALA A 22 -50.46 -32.79 23.39
N SER A 23 -49.93 -33.72 24.19
CA SER A 23 -49.85 -35.14 23.89
C SER A 23 -51.21 -35.83 23.90
N THR A 24 -51.57 -36.47 22.79
CA THR A 24 -52.60 -37.51 22.76
C THR A 24 -51.93 -38.87 22.57
N LYS A 25 -52.22 -39.79 23.49
CA LYS A 25 -51.73 -41.18 23.51
C LYS A 25 -52.15 -41.91 22.22
N LEU A 26 -51.19 -42.43 21.46
CA LEU A 26 -51.44 -43.41 20.38
C LEU A 26 -51.33 -44.84 20.92
N GLY A 27 -52.32 -45.68 20.60
CA GLY A 27 -52.43 -47.08 21.03
C GLY A 27 -51.50 -48.08 20.30
N PRO A 28 -51.57 -49.38 20.63
CA PRO A 28 -50.48 -50.35 20.43
C PRO A 28 -50.26 -50.86 18.99
N ARG A 29 -50.87 -50.24 17.97
CA ARG A 29 -50.91 -50.78 16.60
C ARG A 29 -50.02 -50.07 15.57
N LEU A 30 -49.10 -49.19 15.99
CA LEU A 30 -48.22 -48.44 15.07
C LEU A 30 -46.71 -48.60 15.35
N SER A 31 -46.30 -49.49 16.25
CA SER A 31 -44.88 -49.70 16.58
C SER A 31 -44.05 -50.41 15.49
N ASN A 32 -44.68 -51.00 14.47
CA ASN A 32 -43.98 -51.77 13.42
C ASN A 32 -43.69 -51.00 12.12
N ALA A 33 -43.98 -49.69 12.03
CA ALA A 33 -43.79 -48.91 10.80
C ALA A 33 -42.49 -48.08 10.75
N LEU A 34 -41.60 -48.19 11.75
CA LEU A 34 -40.39 -47.37 11.87
C LEU A 34 -39.10 -48.19 11.94
N GLN A 35 -38.99 -49.26 11.16
CA GLN A 35 -37.68 -49.83 10.85
C GLN A 35 -37.11 -49.10 9.62
N PRO A 36 -35.95 -48.41 9.71
CA PRO A 36 -35.32 -47.83 8.54
C PRO A 36 -34.81 -48.97 7.65
N ALA A 37 -35.40 -49.10 6.47
CA ALA A 37 -34.91 -50.03 5.45
C ALA A 37 -33.44 -49.69 5.14
N SER A 38 -32.54 -50.64 5.38
CA SER A 38 -31.12 -50.55 5.02
C SER A 38 -30.99 -50.54 3.50
N ARG A 39 -31.07 -49.36 2.89
CA ARG A 39 -30.71 -49.19 1.48
C ARG A 39 -29.19 -49.12 1.39
N SER A 40 -28.59 -50.10 0.73
CA SER A 40 -27.18 -50.06 0.35
C SER A 40 -26.86 -48.73 -0.35
N PRO A 41 -25.73 -48.07 -0.05
CA PRO A 41 -25.35 -46.85 -0.74
C PRO A 41 -25.29 -47.13 -2.25
N LEU A 42 -26.10 -46.41 -3.04
CA LEU A 42 -26.04 -46.48 -4.49
C LEU A 42 -24.61 -46.08 -4.92
N LEU A 43 -23.86 -47.05 -5.44
CA LEU A 43 -22.56 -46.80 -6.03
C LEU A 43 -22.73 -45.75 -7.13
N PRO A 44 -21.97 -44.63 -7.09
CA PRO A 44 -22.09 -43.59 -8.10
C PRO A 44 -21.74 -44.16 -9.49
N PRO A 45 -22.41 -43.71 -10.55
CA PRO A 45 -22.23 -44.26 -11.89
C PRO A 45 -20.77 -44.19 -12.34
N ALA A 46 -20.34 -45.20 -13.11
CA ALA A 46 -18.97 -45.31 -13.61
C ALA A 46 -18.57 -44.05 -14.39
N GLY A 47 -17.57 -43.32 -13.88
CA GLY A 47 -17.09 -42.04 -14.44
C GLY A 47 -17.16 -40.86 -13.48
N VAL A 48 -18.02 -40.93 -12.45
CA VAL A 48 -18.11 -39.88 -11.41
C VAL A 48 -16.78 -39.73 -10.66
N HIS A 49 -16.10 -40.82 -10.34
CA HIS A 49 -14.77 -40.76 -9.68
C HIS A 49 -13.70 -40.09 -10.55
N LYS A 50 -13.69 -40.34 -11.87
CA LYS A 50 -12.75 -39.67 -12.79
C LYS A 50 -13.06 -38.18 -12.91
N ARG A 51 -14.34 -37.82 -12.97
CA ARG A 51 -14.80 -36.42 -13.05
C ARG A 51 -14.50 -35.66 -11.75
N LEU A 52 -14.77 -36.26 -10.60
CA LEU A 52 -14.44 -35.69 -9.29
C LEU A 52 -12.93 -35.56 -9.08
N ALA A 53 -12.13 -36.56 -9.49
CA ALA A 53 -10.68 -36.47 -9.42
C ALA A 53 -10.13 -35.37 -10.35
N ALA A 54 -10.68 -35.21 -11.56
CA ALA A 54 -10.33 -34.13 -12.46
C ALA A 54 -10.74 -32.75 -11.90
N GLU A 55 -11.93 -32.62 -11.33
CA GLU A 55 -12.40 -31.40 -10.68
C GLU A 55 -11.58 -31.05 -9.43
N GLN A 56 -11.22 -32.04 -8.62
CA GLN A 56 -10.32 -31.87 -7.47
C GLN A 56 -8.92 -31.48 -7.91
N HIS A 57 -8.40 -32.08 -8.98
CA HIS A 57 -7.08 -31.75 -9.53
C HIS A 57 -7.05 -30.34 -10.12
N VAL A 58 -8.08 -29.94 -10.87
CA VAL A 58 -8.23 -28.56 -11.37
C VAL A 58 -8.36 -27.58 -10.20
N ARG A 59 -9.18 -27.90 -9.19
CA ARG A 59 -9.35 -27.07 -8.00
C ARG A 59 -8.05 -26.95 -7.20
N GLN A 60 -7.31 -28.03 -7.00
CA GLN A 60 -6.00 -28.02 -6.37
C GLN A 60 -4.99 -27.22 -7.18
N LYS A 61 -5.00 -27.35 -8.51
CA LYS A 61 -4.13 -26.56 -9.39
C LYS A 61 -4.48 -25.08 -9.32
N THR A 62 -5.76 -24.71 -9.35
CA THR A 62 -6.22 -23.33 -9.17
C THR A 62 -5.85 -22.78 -7.79
N ILE A 63 -6.05 -23.54 -6.71
CA ILE A 63 -5.63 -23.13 -5.36
C ILE A 63 -4.11 -23.01 -5.28
N SER A 64 -3.35 -23.92 -5.90
CA SER A 64 -1.88 -23.88 -5.94
C SER A 64 -1.36 -22.68 -6.72
N VAL A 65 -2.03 -22.28 -7.80
CA VAL A 65 -1.68 -21.07 -8.56
C VAL A 65 -2.04 -19.82 -7.77
N LEU A 66 -3.22 -19.78 -7.13
CA LEU A 66 -3.65 -18.68 -6.26
C LEU A 66 -2.78 -18.53 -5.00
N THR A 67 -2.17 -19.62 -4.51
CA THR A 67 -1.28 -19.62 -3.34
C THR A 67 0.20 -19.48 -3.72
N ALA A 68 0.60 -19.88 -4.93
CA ALA A 68 1.96 -19.70 -5.43
C ALA A 68 2.29 -18.23 -5.72
N ASP A 69 1.30 -17.42 -6.10
CA ASP A 69 1.42 -15.96 -6.22
C ASP A 69 1.36 -15.24 -4.86
N ALA A 70 1.04 -15.94 -3.76
CA ALA A 70 0.97 -15.39 -2.40
C ALA A 70 2.34 -15.33 -1.68
N ARG A 71 3.46 -15.31 -2.41
CA ARG A 71 4.79 -15.53 -1.79
C ARG A 71 5.41 -14.32 -1.10
N VAL A 72 4.84 -13.12 -1.25
CA VAL A 72 5.18 -11.97 -0.40
C VAL A 72 3.89 -11.20 -0.12
N ALA A 73 3.42 -11.23 1.13
CA ALA A 73 2.29 -10.40 1.55
C ALA A 73 2.64 -8.93 1.30
N GLY A 74 1.68 -8.12 0.80
CA GLY A 74 1.91 -6.70 0.53
C GLY A 74 2.48 -5.94 1.73
N ASP A 75 2.09 -6.38 2.93
CA ASP A 75 2.66 -5.93 4.21
C ASP A 75 4.18 -6.02 4.26
N VAL A 76 4.79 -7.12 3.81
CA VAL A 76 6.25 -7.30 3.88
C VAL A 76 6.97 -6.32 2.97
N VAL A 77 6.45 -6.08 1.76
CA VAL A 77 7.05 -5.14 0.80
C VAL A 77 6.98 -3.72 1.33
N VAL A 78 5.80 -3.33 1.82
CA VAL A 78 5.55 -1.98 2.35
C VAL A 78 6.35 -1.74 3.62
N LEU A 79 6.39 -2.69 4.55
CA LEU A 79 7.23 -2.61 5.75
C LEU A 79 8.71 -2.59 5.40
N GLY A 80 9.14 -3.28 4.35
CA GLY A 80 10.51 -3.19 3.82
C GLY A 80 10.85 -1.77 3.37
N LEU A 81 9.99 -1.15 2.56
CA LEU A 81 10.17 0.25 2.15
C LEU A 81 10.17 1.22 3.33
N ILE A 82 9.26 1.04 4.29
CA ILE A 82 9.21 1.85 5.52
C ILE A 82 10.51 1.69 6.30
N SER A 83 11.04 0.46 6.41
CA SER A 83 12.29 0.19 7.13
C SER A 83 13.49 0.86 6.47
N VAL A 84 13.55 0.88 5.14
CA VAL A 84 14.61 1.60 4.40
C VAL A 84 14.52 3.11 4.65
N ASN A 85 13.34 3.71 4.56
CA ASN A 85 13.14 5.13 4.88
C ASN A 85 13.50 5.41 6.35
N ALA A 86 13.14 4.52 7.28
CA ALA A 86 13.45 4.66 8.70
C ALA A 86 14.97 4.66 8.94
N ALA A 87 15.72 3.78 8.27
CA ALA A 87 17.17 3.74 8.37
C ALA A 87 17.82 5.07 7.93
N VAL A 88 17.37 5.63 6.80
CA VAL A 88 17.85 6.93 6.30
C VAL A 88 17.41 8.08 7.23
N PHE A 89 16.19 8.03 7.75
CA PHE A 89 15.68 8.98 8.74
C PHE A 89 16.52 8.99 10.02
N PHE A 90 16.91 7.83 10.54
CA PHE A 90 17.83 7.76 11.68
C PHE A 90 19.23 8.29 11.34
N GLY A 91 19.67 8.17 10.08
CA GLY A 91 20.83 8.89 9.56
C GLY A 91 20.71 10.40 9.72
N TRP A 92 19.55 10.98 9.40
CA TRP A 92 19.25 12.39 9.64
C TRP A 92 19.20 12.75 11.12
N MET A 93 18.62 11.91 11.97
CA MET A 93 18.57 12.15 13.42
C MET A 93 19.98 12.18 14.02
N ARG A 94 20.86 11.29 13.56
CA ARG A 94 22.28 11.30 13.93
C ARG A 94 22.99 12.54 13.42
N ALA A 95 22.74 12.94 12.16
CA ALA A 95 23.38 14.11 11.56
C ALA A 95 22.98 15.43 12.23
N GLN A 96 21.74 15.53 12.74
CA GLN A 96 21.21 16.70 13.42
C GLN A 96 21.43 16.68 14.94
N ALA A 97 22.04 15.62 15.49
CA ALA A 97 22.28 15.49 16.91
C ALA A 97 23.16 16.66 17.42
N PRO A 98 22.89 17.20 18.62
CA PRO A 98 23.69 18.29 19.17
C PRO A 98 25.17 17.92 19.21
N PRO A 99 26.07 18.87 18.91
CA PRO A 99 27.51 18.62 18.97
C PRO A 99 27.94 18.15 20.37
N PRO A 100 28.91 17.22 20.48
CA PRO A 100 29.46 16.81 21.76
C PRO A 100 29.97 17.99 22.58
N ARG A 101 29.82 17.91 23.91
CA ARG A 101 30.28 18.95 24.86
C ARG A 101 31.78 19.24 24.72
N HIS A 102 32.58 18.24 24.34
CA HIS A 102 34.03 18.38 24.15
C HIS A 102 34.41 18.91 22.75
N PRO A 103 35.20 20.01 22.65
CA PRO A 103 35.60 20.63 21.39
C PRO A 103 36.28 19.68 20.38
N ALA A 104 37.14 18.77 20.86
CA ALA A 104 37.87 17.83 20.01
C ALA A 104 36.96 16.77 19.35
N GLN A 105 35.85 16.40 19.99
CA GLN A 105 34.86 15.49 19.43
C GLN A 105 33.91 16.20 18.45
N ARG A 106 33.70 17.51 18.66
CA ARG A 106 32.84 18.37 17.85
C ARG A 106 33.18 18.35 16.35
N VAL A 107 34.47 18.48 16.04
CA VAL A 107 34.96 18.51 14.65
C VAL A 107 34.93 17.12 14.01
N ARG A 108 35.22 16.07 14.79
CA ARG A 108 35.31 14.69 14.28
C ARG A 108 33.96 14.04 13.99
N SER A 109 32.89 14.35 14.73
CA SER A 109 31.62 13.60 14.63
C SER A 109 30.47 14.33 13.94
N PHE A 110 30.40 15.67 14.02
CA PHE A 110 29.23 16.42 13.55
C PHE A 110 29.25 16.68 12.04
N GLN A 111 30.40 17.06 11.48
CA GLN A 111 30.50 17.41 10.07
C GLN A 111 30.41 16.23 9.09
N PRO A 112 31.01 15.04 9.35
CA PRO A 112 30.98 13.94 8.39
C PRO A 112 29.57 13.37 8.14
N SER A 113 28.76 13.23 9.19
CA SER A 113 27.39 12.69 9.06
C SER A 113 26.47 13.65 8.32
N MET A 114 26.51 14.95 8.64
CA MET A 114 25.71 15.95 7.93
C MET A 114 26.11 16.03 6.46
N ARG A 115 27.42 16.08 6.17
CA ARG A 115 27.92 16.06 4.79
C ARG A 115 27.46 14.83 4.03
N THR A 116 27.50 13.66 4.66
CA THR A 116 27.04 12.41 4.05
C THR A 116 25.55 12.49 3.69
N MET A 117 24.70 12.94 4.62
CA MET A 117 23.26 13.07 4.37
C MET A 117 22.95 14.06 3.24
N LEU A 118 23.60 15.24 3.26
CA LEU A 118 23.41 16.24 2.21
C LEU A 118 23.91 15.75 0.85
N THR A 119 25.07 15.09 0.80
CA THR A 119 25.72 14.68 -0.46
C THR A 119 25.06 13.45 -1.10
N HIS A 120 24.54 12.53 -0.28
CA HIS A 120 24.07 11.23 -0.77
C HIS A 120 22.58 11.00 -0.60
N PHE A 121 21.88 11.76 0.24
CA PHE A 121 20.45 11.59 0.53
C PHE A 121 19.63 12.85 0.27
N THR A 122 20.18 13.80 -0.49
CA THR A 122 19.41 14.89 -1.09
C THR A 122 19.73 14.99 -2.57
N THR A 123 18.89 15.67 -3.33
CA THR A 123 19.12 15.91 -4.75
C THR A 123 18.92 17.38 -5.10
N SER A 124 19.73 17.87 -6.03
CA SER A 124 19.66 19.24 -6.54
C SER A 124 20.31 19.33 -7.91
N THR A 125 20.20 20.48 -8.58
CA THR A 125 20.88 20.73 -9.86
C THR A 125 22.40 20.48 -9.76
N GLN A 126 23.03 20.91 -8.66
CA GLN A 126 24.46 20.69 -8.42
C GLN A 126 24.82 19.19 -8.32
N HIS A 127 23.99 18.38 -7.65
CA HIS A 127 24.24 16.94 -7.56
C HIS A 127 24.28 16.29 -8.95
N LEU A 128 23.37 16.66 -9.84
CA LEU A 128 23.32 16.13 -11.20
C LEU A 128 24.49 16.65 -12.05
N GLN A 129 24.88 17.91 -11.89
CA GLN A 129 26.07 18.48 -12.55
C GLN A 129 27.37 17.79 -12.12
N ASP A 130 27.46 17.40 -10.85
CA ASP A 130 28.58 16.64 -10.30
C ASP A 130 28.55 15.14 -10.67
N GLY A 131 27.63 14.72 -11.55
CA GLY A 131 27.48 13.33 -12.00
C GLY A 131 26.82 12.40 -10.99
N ARG A 132 26.22 12.91 -9.90
CA ARG A 132 25.60 12.11 -8.83
C ARG A 132 24.16 11.74 -9.14
N TYR A 133 23.88 11.17 -10.31
CA TYR A 133 22.51 10.83 -10.74
C TYR A 133 21.77 9.87 -9.79
N TYR A 134 22.51 9.08 -8.99
CA TYR A 134 21.92 8.21 -7.97
C TYR A 134 21.13 8.98 -6.91
N THR A 135 21.37 10.29 -6.73
CA THR A 135 20.64 11.12 -5.76
C THR A 135 19.16 11.25 -6.08
N LEU A 136 18.77 11.10 -7.35
CA LEU A 136 17.37 11.03 -7.76
C LEU A 136 16.63 9.87 -7.10
N LEU A 137 17.34 8.78 -6.81
CA LEU A 137 16.80 7.60 -6.16
C LEU A 137 16.98 7.64 -4.64
N THR A 138 18.14 8.04 -4.14
CA THR A 138 18.38 8.04 -2.68
C THR A 138 17.63 9.16 -1.96
N ALA A 139 17.40 10.31 -2.61
CA ALA A 139 16.64 11.41 -2.03
C ALA A 139 15.17 11.07 -1.78
N MET A 140 14.58 10.15 -2.56
CA MET A 140 13.19 9.74 -2.31
C MET A 140 13.03 8.81 -1.09
N PHE A 141 14.13 8.32 -0.49
CA PHE A 141 14.10 7.57 0.77
C PHE A 141 14.48 8.44 1.99
N SER A 142 14.56 9.76 1.80
CA SER A 142 15.20 10.67 2.74
C SER A 142 14.20 11.64 3.35
N GLN A 143 14.15 11.71 4.68
CA GLN A 143 13.29 12.62 5.43
C GLN A 143 14.09 13.20 6.60
N ALA A 144 14.20 14.52 6.66
CA ALA A 144 15.00 15.20 7.69
C ALA A 144 14.22 15.48 8.98
N THR A 145 12.88 15.50 8.93
CA THR A 145 12.01 15.87 10.07
C THR A 145 11.02 14.75 10.40
N LEU A 146 10.70 14.62 11.69
CA LEU A 146 9.80 13.57 12.18
C LEU A 146 8.39 13.67 11.57
N GLY A 147 7.87 14.90 11.41
CA GLY A 147 6.57 15.12 10.79
C GLY A 147 6.54 14.70 9.31
N HIS A 148 7.60 15.01 8.55
CA HIS A 148 7.70 14.63 7.14
C HIS A 148 7.85 13.11 6.99
N PHE A 149 8.65 12.48 7.85
CA PHE A 149 8.77 11.02 7.91
C PHE A 149 7.43 10.35 8.26
N GLY A 150 6.81 10.75 9.37
CA GLY A 150 5.57 10.15 9.86
C GLY A 150 4.43 10.23 8.84
N ALA A 151 4.24 11.40 8.22
CA ALA A 151 3.20 11.56 7.20
C ALA A 151 3.40 10.63 6.00
N ASN A 152 4.60 10.58 5.44
CA ASN A 152 4.90 9.70 4.30
C ASN A 152 4.72 8.23 4.65
N MET A 153 5.20 7.79 5.82
CA MET A 153 5.13 6.38 6.19
C MET A 153 3.68 5.95 6.49
N ILE A 154 2.86 6.85 7.05
CA ILE A 154 1.42 6.63 7.20
C ILE A 154 0.75 6.47 5.84
N GLY A 155 1.01 7.40 4.90
CA GLY A 155 0.47 7.30 3.54
C GLY A 155 0.92 6.02 2.82
N LEU A 156 2.21 5.71 2.89
CA LEU A 156 2.77 4.49 2.31
C LEU A 156 2.17 3.22 2.92
N TYR A 157 1.92 3.20 4.23
CA TYR A 157 1.32 2.04 4.89
C TYR A 157 -0.12 1.81 4.42
N PHE A 158 -0.98 2.83 4.47
CA PHE A 158 -2.40 2.68 4.13
C PHE A 158 -2.64 2.46 2.65
N PHE A 159 -2.09 3.33 1.79
CA PHE A 159 -2.30 3.23 0.35
C PHE A 159 -1.39 2.18 -0.29
N GLY A 160 -0.16 2.04 0.20
CA GLY A 160 0.81 1.14 -0.39
C GLY A 160 0.46 -0.33 -0.18
N ARG A 161 -0.09 -0.71 0.98
CA ARG A 161 -0.56 -2.08 1.21
C ARG A 161 -1.66 -2.47 0.22
N GLN A 162 -2.70 -1.63 0.12
CA GLN A 162 -3.80 -1.85 -0.80
C GLN A 162 -3.30 -1.95 -2.25
N MET A 163 -2.40 -1.06 -2.66
CA MET A 163 -1.86 -1.09 -4.02
C MET A 163 -0.94 -2.28 -4.27
N CYS A 164 -0.16 -2.72 -3.28
CA CYS A 164 0.70 -3.89 -3.42
C CYS A 164 -0.13 -5.17 -3.58
N ASP A 165 -1.25 -5.29 -2.87
CA ASP A 165 -2.17 -6.43 -3.01
C ASP A 165 -2.87 -6.43 -4.39
N VAL A 166 -3.16 -5.26 -4.95
CA VAL A 166 -3.82 -5.11 -6.26
C VAL A 166 -2.84 -5.31 -7.43
N LEU A 167 -1.64 -4.77 -7.33
CA LEU A 167 -0.66 -4.76 -8.42
C LEU A 167 0.32 -5.94 -8.36
N GLY A 168 0.50 -6.53 -7.19
CA GLY A 168 1.61 -7.41 -6.87
C GLY A 168 2.91 -6.65 -6.62
N HIS A 169 3.77 -7.24 -5.77
CA HIS A 169 5.04 -6.66 -5.29
C HIS A 169 5.93 -5.99 -6.37
N LYS A 170 6.17 -6.64 -7.52
CA LYS A 170 7.04 -6.10 -8.58
C LYS A 170 6.51 -4.80 -9.19
N ARG A 171 5.22 -4.77 -9.54
CA ARG A 171 4.58 -3.60 -10.16
C ARG A 171 4.42 -2.47 -9.15
N PHE A 172 4.09 -2.81 -7.92
CA PHE A 172 4.04 -1.86 -6.82
C PHE A 172 5.40 -1.20 -6.57
N LEU A 173 6.48 -1.98 -6.50
CA LEU A 173 7.84 -1.45 -6.38
C LEU A 173 8.21 -0.58 -7.58
N GLY A 174 7.88 -1.01 -8.80
CA GLY A 174 8.07 -0.21 -10.00
C GLY A 174 7.36 1.15 -9.92
N LEU A 175 6.09 1.16 -9.51
CA LEU A 175 5.33 2.40 -9.29
C LEU A 175 6.00 3.30 -8.24
N TYR A 176 6.35 2.75 -7.08
CA TYR A 176 7.01 3.52 -6.00
C TYR A 176 8.32 4.16 -6.49
N LEU A 177 9.20 3.37 -7.10
CA LEU A 177 10.52 3.84 -7.54
C LEU A 177 10.44 4.83 -8.70
N VAL A 178 9.58 4.57 -9.70
CA VAL A 178 9.43 5.46 -10.86
C VAL A 178 8.77 6.78 -10.46
N SER A 179 7.69 6.74 -9.68
CA SER A 179 7.04 7.96 -9.18
C SER A 179 7.99 8.82 -8.34
N GLY A 180 8.79 8.21 -7.46
CA GLY A 180 9.74 8.95 -6.62
C GLY A 180 10.95 9.50 -7.39
N ALA A 181 11.53 8.72 -8.31
CA ALA A 181 12.66 9.16 -9.11
C ALA A 181 12.26 10.26 -10.11
N LEU A 182 11.11 10.13 -10.78
CA LEU A 182 10.60 11.17 -11.68
C LEU A 182 10.18 12.42 -10.91
N SER A 183 9.60 12.29 -9.71
CA SER A 183 9.35 13.43 -8.83
C SER A 183 10.62 14.16 -8.46
N SER A 184 11.68 13.41 -8.12
CA SER A 184 13.00 13.98 -7.81
C SER A 184 13.60 14.70 -9.02
N ALA A 185 13.50 14.10 -10.21
CA ALA A 185 13.97 14.71 -11.45
C ALA A 185 13.19 15.97 -11.80
N ALA A 186 11.87 15.95 -11.63
CA ALA A 186 11.01 17.10 -11.89
C ALA A 186 11.29 18.25 -10.90
N ALA A 187 11.61 17.94 -9.63
CA ALA A 187 12.06 18.93 -8.65
C ALA A 187 13.39 19.59 -9.07
N VAL A 188 14.37 18.79 -9.50
CA VAL A 188 15.66 19.32 -9.97
C VAL A 188 15.51 20.13 -11.26
N TYR A 189 14.65 19.70 -12.17
CA TYR A 189 14.38 20.43 -13.40
C TYR A 189 13.75 21.79 -13.12
N GLU A 190 12.77 21.84 -12.21
CA GLU A 190 12.16 23.09 -11.78
C GLU A 190 13.19 24.00 -11.09
N GLN A 191 14.03 23.44 -10.23
CA GLN A 191 15.14 24.16 -9.61
C GLN A 191 16.06 24.80 -10.66
N HIS A 192 16.41 24.04 -11.71
CA HIS A 192 17.22 24.53 -12.82
C HIS A 192 16.56 25.70 -13.56
N LEU A 193 15.26 25.61 -13.87
CA LEU A 193 14.52 26.68 -14.55
C LEU A 193 14.37 27.95 -13.70
N SER A 194 14.18 27.80 -12.39
CA SER A 194 13.98 28.93 -11.48
C SER A 194 15.29 29.56 -10.99
N GLY A 195 16.44 28.94 -11.29
CA GLY A 195 17.75 29.40 -10.82
C GLY A 195 17.98 29.21 -9.32
N ARG A 196 17.11 28.45 -8.64
CA ARG A 196 17.14 28.32 -7.19
C ARG A 196 18.13 27.25 -6.74
N MET A 197 18.61 27.38 -5.52
CA MET A 197 19.57 26.44 -4.91
C MET A 197 18.93 25.79 -3.70
N THR A 198 18.03 24.83 -3.95
CA THR A 198 17.33 24.06 -2.92
C THR A 198 17.76 22.60 -2.95
N LEU A 199 17.77 21.97 -1.77
CA LEU A 199 17.99 20.54 -1.64
C LEU A 199 16.63 19.84 -1.52
N ASN A 200 16.38 18.88 -2.40
CA ASN A 200 15.13 18.12 -2.45
C ASN A 200 15.35 16.75 -1.79
N LEU A 201 14.38 16.34 -0.98
CA LEU A 201 14.34 15.04 -0.31
C LEU A 201 12.89 14.71 0.08
N GLY A 202 12.51 13.43 0.05
CA GLY A 202 11.20 12.98 0.50
C GLY A 202 10.61 11.86 -0.34
N ALA A 203 9.92 10.93 0.33
CA ALA A 203 9.15 9.87 -0.31
C ALA A 203 7.82 10.36 -0.92
N SER A 204 7.45 11.63 -0.70
CA SER A 204 6.14 12.19 -1.04
C SER A 204 5.77 12.04 -2.50
N GLY A 205 6.71 12.16 -3.44
CA GLY A 205 6.45 11.90 -4.86
C GLY A 205 6.01 10.46 -5.13
N ALA A 206 6.66 9.48 -4.51
CA ALA A 206 6.31 8.07 -4.63
C ALA A 206 4.97 7.77 -3.94
N VAL A 207 4.78 8.28 -2.73
CA VAL A 207 3.54 8.11 -1.96
C VAL A 207 2.36 8.75 -2.70
N ASN A 208 2.52 9.95 -3.27
CA ASN A 208 1.48 10.60 -4.07
C ASN A 208 1.13 9.84 -5.35
N GLY A 209 2.11 9.19 -6.00
CA GLY A 209 1.84 8.30 -7.13
C GLY A 209 0.99 7.09 -6.74
N ILE A 210 1.33 6.45 -5.62
CA ILE A 210 0.53 5.35 -5.05
C ILE A 210 -0.86 5.83 -4.65
N THR A 211 -0.96 6.94 -3.94
CA THR A 211 -2.23 7.54 -3.50
C THR A 211 -3.11 7.89 -4.69
N ALA A 212 -2.58 8.58 -5.70
CA ALA A 212 -3.31 8.97 -6.89
C ALA A 212 -3.86 7.74 -7.64
N MET A 213 -3.03 6.71 -7.81
CA MET A 213 -3.48 5.46 -8.42
C MET A 213 -4.58 4.77 -7.57
N SER A 214 -4.41 4.76 -6.25
CA SER A 214 -5.36 4.15 -5.32
C SER A 214 -6.72 4.80 -5.37
N ILE A 215 -6.80 6.13 -5.37
CA ILE A 215 -8.09 6.86 -5.43
C ILE A 215 -8.75 6.75 -6.80
N LEU A 216 -7.98 6.59 -7.88
CA LEU A 216 -8.52 6.36 -9.22
C LEU A 216 -9.07 4.94 -9.39
N LEU A 217 -8.45 3.94 -8.76
CA LEU A 217 -8.93 2.56 -8.78
C LEU A 217 -10.11 2.34 -7.83
N PHE A 218 -10.09 2.98 -6.66
CA PHE A 218 -11.09 2.81 -5.61
C PHE A 218 -11.70 4.16 -5.20
N PRO A 219 -12.40 4.86 -6.13
CA PRO A 219 -12.95 6.19 -5.84
C PRO A 219 -14.00 6.18 -4.73
N HIS A 220 -14.68 5.05 -4.53
CA HIS A 220 -15.65 4.84 -3.45
C HIS A 220 -15.08 4.02 -2.28
N GLY A 221 -13.76 3.79 -2.25
CA GLY A 221 -13.10 3.13 -1.14
C GLY A 221 -13.19 3.97 0.14
N THR A 222 -13.05 3.32 1.29
CA THR A 222 -13.04 3.99 2.59
C THR A 222 -11.66 3.82 3.22
N LEU A 223 -11.07 4.93 3.68
CA LEU A 223 -9.87 4.94 4.50
C LEU A 223 -10.26 5.14 5.96
N LEU A 224 -9.63 4.39 6.86
CA LEU A 224 -9.78 4.59 8.29
C LEU A 224 -8.63 5.46 8.80
N ILE A 225 -8.89 6.75 9.02
CA ILE A 225 -7.93 7.62 9.69
C ILE A 225 -7.71 7.09 11.12
N PHE A 226 -6.45 6.78 11.45
CA PHE A 226 -6.04 6.17 12.72
C PHE A 226 -6.77 4.86 13.07
N GLY A 227 -7.37 4.18 12.08
CA GLY A 227 -8.15 2.97 12.31
C GLY A 227 -9.55 3.22 12.90
N ILE A 228 -9.97 4.48 13.08
CA ILE A 228 -11.22 4.84 13.78
C ILE A 228 -12.19 5.57 12.86
N LEU A 229 -11.74 6.61 12.15
CA LEU A 229 -12.63 7.49 11.41
C LEU A 229 -12.68 7.09 9.92
N PRO A 230 -13.80 6.51 9.43
CA PRO A 230 -13.97 6.22 8.01
C PRO A 230 -14.18 7.51 7.23
N ILE A 231 -13.32 7.75 6.25
CA ILE A 231 -13.50 8.81 5.26
C ILE A 231 -13.41 8.23 3.85
N PRO A 232 -14.06 8.86 2.85
CA PRO A 232 -13.87 8.47 1.46
C PRO A 232 -12.40 8.55 1.06
N ALA A 233 -11.90 7.53 0.36
CA ALA A 233 -10.50 7.40 -0.01
C ALA A 233 -10.04 8.56 -0.89
N TRP A 234 -10.91 9.05 -1.78
CA TRP A 234 -10.63 10.23 -2.59
C TRP A 234 -10.41 11.48 -1.73
N LEU A 235 -11.22 11.67 -0.67
CA LEU A 235 -11.11 12.81 0.22
C LEU A 235 -9.81 12.74 1.05
N GLY A 236 -9.51 11.55 1.59
CA GLY A 236 -8.27 11.32 2.32
C GLY A 236 -7.03 11.44 1.45
N GLY A 237 -7.07 10.90 0.22
CA GLY A 237 -5.98 10.97 -0.73
C GLY A 237 -5.73 12.38 -1.24
N LEU A 238 -6.78 13.13 -1.60
CA LEU A 238 -6.65 14.56 -1.93
C LEU A 238 -6.12 15.34 -0.74
N GLY A 239 -6.70 15.15 0.45
CA GLY A 239 -6.23 15.80 1.68
C GLY A 239 -4.76 15.52 1.96
N PHE A 240 -4.28 14.30 1.72
CA PHE A 240 -2.87 13.93 1.86
C PHE A 240 -1.98 14.67 0.86
N ILE A 241 -2.34 14.63 -0.44
CA ILE A 241 -1.61 15.32 -1.51
C ILE A 241 -1.56 16.83 -1.25
N PHE A 242 -2.69 17.43 -0.83
CA PHE A 242 -2.80 18.86 -0.51
C PHE A 242 -2.06 19.24 0.77
N LYS A 243 -2.11 18.41 1.82
CA LYS A 243 -1.41 18.68 3.08
C LYS A 243 0.10 18.63 2.91
N ASP A 244 0.63 17.72 2.09
CA ASP A 244 2.06 17.71 1.77
C ASP A 244 2.44 18.88 0.86
N ALA A 245 1.52 19.35 -0.01
CA ALA A 245 1.70 20.61 -0.74
C ALA A 245 1.69 21.84 0.18
N TYR A 246 0.85 21.85 1.22
CA TYR A 246 0.69 22.97 2.15
C TYR A 246 1.75 23.01 3.26
N SER A 247 2.15 21.86 3.81
CA SER A 247 3.17 21.77 4.86
C SER A 247 4.56 22.16 4.34
N PHE A 248 4.78 22.04 3.03
CA PHE A 248 5.95 22.62 2.36
C PHE A 248 5.80 24.13 2.11
N SER A 249 4.56 24.64 2.06
CA SER A 249 4.22 26.03 1.71
C SER A 249 4.28 27.02 2.88
N THR A 250 4.29 26.60 4.14
CA THR A 250 4.13 27.51 5.30
C THR A 250 5.43 27.96 5.99
N GLY A 251 6.56 28.00 5.26
CA GLY A 251 7.44 29.17 5.39
C GLY A 251 8.93 28.96 5.62
N LYS A 252 9.68 28.79 4.53
CA LYS A 252 10.69 29.79 4.12
C LYS A 252 10.51 29.98 2.61
N GLN A 253 10.53 31.25 2.19
CA GLN A 253 10.17 31.72 0.87
C GLN A 253 11.00 31.04 -0.24
N ASP A 254 10.58 31.28 -1.49
CA ASP A 254 11.41 31.14 -2.70
C ASP A 254 11.16 29.86 -3.51
N GLY A 255 9.91 29.57 -3.90
CA GLY A 255 9.57 28.88 -5.14
C GLY A 255 9.26 27.35 -5.11
N ILE A 256 8.36 26.98 -6.00
CA ILE A 256 7.81 25.69 -6.43
C ILE A 256 8.38 24.40 -5.81
N GLY A 257 7.51 23.71 -5.05
CA GLY A 257 7.56 22.26 -4.75
C GLY A 257 6.29 21.51 -5.20
N HIS A 258 5.43 22.14 -6.01
CA HIS A 258 4.20 21.51 -6.54
C HIS A 258 4.51 20.48 -7.62
N VAL A 259 5.55 20.71 -8.43
CA VAL A 259 5.89 19.90 -9.60
C VAL A 259 6.35 18.49 -9.19
N ALA A 260 7.11 18.35 -8.11
CA ALA A 260 7.54 17.05 -7.59
C ALA A 260 6.33 16.20 -7.17
N HIS A 261 5.45 16.75 -6.35
CA HIS A 261 4.26 16.05 -5.87
C HIS A 261 3.24 15.76 -6.99
N LEU A 262 3.03 16.73 -7.88
CA LEU A 262 2.12 16.59 -9.02
C LEU A 262 2.66 15.61 -10.05
N SER A 263 3.96 15.58 -10.30
CA SER A 263 4.58 14.61 -11.21
C SER A 263 4.49 13.19 -10.66
N GLY A 264 4.71 12.98 -9.35
CA GLY A 264 4.47 11.70 -8.69
C GLY A 264 3.03 11.21 -8.87
N ALA A 265 2.05 12.06 -8.55
CA ALA A 265 0.63 11.79 -8.76
C ALA A 265 0.28 11.54 -10.24
N ALA A 266 0.87 12.32 -11.15
CA ALA A 266 0.68 12.18 -12.60
C ALA A 266 1.22 10.84 -13.12
N VAL A 267 2.36 10.36 -12.60
CA VAL A 267 2.88 9.02 -12.92
C VAL A 267 1.89 7.94 -12.47
N GLY A 268 1.35 8.06 -11.25
CA GLY A 268 0.32 7.14 -10.76
C GLY A 268 -0.94 7.14 -11.61
N GLY A 269 -1.43 8.33 -11.98
CA GLY A 269 -2.58 8.49 -12.87
C GLY A 269 -2.32 7.94 -14.28
N ALA A 270 -1.15 8.23 -14.86
CA ALA A 270 -0.75 7.71 -16.16
C ALA A 270 -0.67 6.18 -16.14
N TYR A 271 -0.12 5.60 -15.07
CA TYR A 271 -0.07 4.15 -14.90
C TYR A 271 -1.48 3.54 -14.78
N TYR A 272 -2.38 4.18 -14.03
CA TYR A 272 -3.80 3.79 -14.00
C TYR A 272 -4.42 3.76 -15.40
N TYR A 273 -4.26 4.81 -16.21
CA TYR A 273 -4.80 4.86 -17.57
C TYR A 273 -4.18 3.79 -18.49
N TYR A 274 -2.88 3.55 -18.37
CA TYR A 274 -2.19 2.48 -19.10
C TYR A 274 -2.79 1.11 -18.79
N LEU A 275 -3.06 0.81 -17.51
CA LEU A 275 -3.68 -0.44 -17.11
C LEU A 275 -5.12 -0.57 -17.63
N ARG A 276 -5.92 0.50 -17.58
CA ARG A 276 -7.31 0.54 -18.10
C ARG A 276 -7.39 0.27 -19.60
N ARG A 277 -6.41 0.73 -20.39
CA ARG A 277 -6.35 0.52 -21.85
C ARG A 277 -5.90 -0.89 -22.26
N GLY A 278 -5.76 -1.82 -21.31
CA GLY A 278 -5.36 -3.19 -21.60
C GLY A 278 -3.86 -3.41 -21.66
N GLY A 279 -3.07 -2.52 -21.02
CA GLY A 279 -1.61 -2.66 -20.90
C GLY A 279 -1.15 -4.03 -20.36
N PHE A 280 -2.03 -4.78 -19.68
CA PHE A 280 -1.84 -6.19 -19.39
C PHE A 280 -3.09 -7.04 -19.64
N ARG A 281 -2.92 -8.22 -20.24
CA ARG A 281 -3.94 -9.27 -20.35
C ARG A 281 -4.28 -9.79 -18.95
N GLY A 282 -5.27 -9.19 -18.29
CA GLY A 282 -5.75 -9.59 -16.96
C GLY A 282 -6.31 -8.47 -16.10
N PHE A 283 -5.91 -7.21 -16.33
CA PHE A 283 -6.36 -6.07 -15.51
C PHE A 283 -7.80 -5.60 -15.83
N ARG A 284 -8.39 -6.04 -16.95
CA ARG A 284 -9.76 -5.66 -17.39
C ARG A 284 -10.88 -6.16 -16.47
N ARG A 285 -10.57 -6.85 -15.37
CA ARG A 285 -11.55 -7.40 -14.41
C ARG A 285 -11.77 -6.51 -13.17
N PHE A 286 -11.11 -5.35 -13.10
CA PHE A 286 -11.29 -4.35 -12.05
C PHE A 286 -11.81 -3.03 -12.62
#